data_AF-A0A942V2V8-F1
#
_entry.id   AF-A0A942V2V8-F1
#
_cell.length_a   1.000
_cell.length_b   1.000
_cell.length_c   1.000
_cell.angle_alpha   90.00
_cell.angle_beta   90.00
_cell.angle_gamma   90.00
#
_symmetry.space_group_name_H-M   'P 1'
#
loop_
_entity.id
_entity.type
_entity.pdbx_description
1 polymer ?
#
loop_
_entity_poly.entity_id
_entity_poly.type
_entity_poly.pdbx_seq_one_letter_code
_entity_poly.pdbx_strand_id
1 'polypeptide(L)'
;MVNILIYLLVILALYAVIFCVYYAICVFSASRAKKFLQKQKYHAAARPNNMIVIIYARNNEATIVPLLEALNKQNYPKENFQTHIILDYCTDNSSNILEFIGGAKIWRVGENAPVGKDEAVSWILEGLLSYQNVDAFVFLNADRYIDENFLASINANLYGEDVLIGSTDYIVRSKTLLNKIKTSYHSYINRVFDCGRSLMGLASVVDSDMFIIRKEVLDKIQCVDFKDINSELKYTTLLVRNGFIPKFCPLIKTFTSIENYKDRKPSVSFKLNLVWHCLSLLFKSNPKFGEFLMNILAPNFWMFVLIYLGVFTFSYNYYFAIHYGVIAFCGVLAVCAFIASLYTSKLGSQNLPYLMLYPLYSFLKIFFHVPVIGTVIDKLTNKKDDEDRESTTVDVFVTDGKNNLGCKLDLISESGLVKAVFRFKKKKYSSSSQIRMVDAIKEVSDKLNEHGFRIKICQSCGYFNLKMDGSTNMVKGYCNRVILQKESDVPLDTVLWNSCPYFVPQEVNKIIDINNFRD
;
A
#
# COMPACT_ATOMS: atom_id res chain seq x y z
N MET A 1 -5.85 -36.87 16.04
CA MET A 1 -6.12 -36.26 14.71
C MET A 1 -7.56 -35.75 14.61
N VAL A 2 -8.57 -36.59 14.90
CA VAL A 2 -10.00 -36.21 14.86
C VAL A 2 -10.34 -35.02 15.77
N ASN A 3 -9.89 -35.03 17.03
CA ASN A 3 -10.16 -33.90 17.95
C ASN A 3 -9.57 -32.58 17.45
N ILE A 4 -8.38 -32.61 16.84
CA ILE A 4 -7.73 -31.41 16.27
C ILE A 4 -8.57 -30.85 15.12
N LEU A 5 -9.07 -31.72 14.24
CA LEU A 5 -9.95 -31.32 13.14
C LEU A 5 -11.26 -30.72 13.67
N ILE A 6 -11.87 -31.31 14.70
CA ILE A 6 -13.08 -30.78 15.33
C ILE A 6 -12.81 -29.39 15.91
N TYR A 7 -11.72 -29.19 16.66
CA TYR A 7 -11.37 -27.88 17.21
C TYR A 7 -11.14 -26.84 16.11
N LEU A 8 -10.45 -27.21 15.03
CA LEU A 8 -10.27 -26.32 13.88
C LEU A 8 -11.61 -25.92 13.25
N LEU A 9 -12.52 -26.89 13.07
CA LEU A 9 -13.85 -26.62 12.52
C LEU A 9 -14.68 -25.72 13.45
N VAL A 10 -14.58 -25.88 14.77
CA VAL A 10 -15.23 -24.98 15.74
C VAL A 10 -14.69 -23.56 15.60
N ILE A 11 -13.36 -23.38 15.49
CA ILE A 11 -12.74 -22.06 15.30
C ILE A 11 -13.22 -21.43 13.97
N LEU A 12 -13.24 -22.19 12.89
CA LEU A 12 -13.70 -21.74 11.58
C LEU A 12 -15.20 -21.37 11.58
N ALA A 13 -16.01 -22.15 12.30
CA ALA A 13 -17.43 -21.88 12.47
C ALA A 13 -17.67 -20.58 13.25
N LEU A 14 -16.99 -20.40 14.39
CA LEU A 14 -17.07 -19.17 15.18
C LEU A 14 -16.62 -17.95 14.35
N TYR A 15 -15.52 -18.08 13.62
CA TYR A 15 -15.04 -17.04 12.71
C TYR A 15 -16.07 -16.66 11.65
N ALA A 16 -16.70 -17.65 11.00
CA ALA A 16 -17.74 -17.40 10.01
C ALA A 16 -18.98 -16.70 10.61
N VAL A 17 -19.44 -17.16 11.79
CA VAL A 17 -20.57 -16.55 12.51
C VAL A 17 -20.26 -15.10 12.87
N ILE A 18 -19.09 -14.84 13.48
CA ILE A 18 -18.66 -13.49 13.86
C ILE A 18 -18.59 -12.59 12.63
N PHE A 19 -18.02 -13.08 11.52
CA PHE A 19 -17.96 -12.31 10.28
C PHE A 19 -19.34 -12.00 9.70
N CYS A 20 -20.30 -12.94 9.72
CA CYS A 20 -21.67 -12.69 9.27
C CYS A 20 -22.35 -11.57 10.07
N VAL A 21 -22.26 -11.66 11.40
CA VAL A 21 -22.82 -10.66 12.31
C VAL A 21 -22.14 -9.31 12.09
N TYR A 22 -20.80 -9.31 11.99
CA TYR A 22 -20.01 -8.11 11.74
C TYR A 22 -20.40 -7.43 10.42
N TYR A 23 -20.54 -8.21 9.35
CA TYR A 23 -20.98 -7.72 8.05
C TYR A 23 -22.39 -7.12 8.11
N ALA A 24 -23.34 -7.81 8.75
CA ALA A 24 -24.71 -7.30 8.92
C ALA A 24 -24.73 -5.97 9.69
N ILE A 25 -23.94 -5.85 10.76
CA ILE A 25 -23.82 -4.60 11.54
C ILE A 25 -23.20 -3.48 10.67
N CYS A 26 -22.18 -3.77 9.87
CA CYS A 26 -21.58 -2.79 8.96
C CYS A 26 -22.60 -2.28 7.95
N VAL A 27 -23.37 -3.17 7.33
CA VAL A 27 -24.43 -2.81 6.36
C VAL A 27 -25.52 -1.97 7.04
N PHE A 28 -26.00 -2.40 8.21
CA PHE A 28 -26.98 -1.64 8.98
C PHE A 28 -26.45 -0.25 9.34
N SER A 29 -25.18 -0.16 9.74
CA SER A 29 -24.53 1.11 10.01
C SER A 29 -24.54 2.01 8.77
N ALA A 30 -24.09 1.50 7.62
CA ALA A 30 -24.05 2.23 6.36
C ALA A 30 -25.42 2.72 5.88
N SER A 31 -26.51 1.99 6.19
CA SER A 31 -27.88 2.44 5.87
C SER A 31 -28.23 3.79 6.53
N ARG A 32 -27.54 4.14 7.62
CA ARG A 32 -27.69 5.40 8.36
C ARG A 32 -26.81 6.54 7.83
N ALA A 33 -26.10 6.34 6.71
CA ALA A 33 -25.20 7.34 6.11
C ALA A 33 -25.86 8.71 5.85
N LYS A 34 -27.17 8.78 5.60
CA LYS A 34 -27.87 10.07 5.45
C LYS A 34 -27.74 10.97 6.70
N LYS A 35 -27.73 10.38 7.90
CA LYS A 35 -27.55 11.10 9.17
C LYS A 35 -26.10 11.60 9.32
N PHE A 36 -25.12 10.83 8.88
CA PHE A 36 -23.71 11.23 8.82
C PHE A 36 -23.51 12.47 7.95
N LEU A 37 -24.05 12.43 6.73
CA LEU A 37 -24.00 13.55 5.79
C LEU A 37 -24.68 14.82 6.33
N GLN A 38 -25.71 14.67 7.15
CA GLN A 38 -26.41 15.80 7.75
C GLN A 38 -25.61 16.45 8.88
N LYS A 39 -24.90 15.68 9.71
CA LYS A 39 -24.01 16.20 10.76
C LYS A 39 -22.90 17.08 10.17
N GLN A 40 -22.37 16.72 9.00
CA GLN A 40 -21.29 17.47 8.35
C GLN A 40 -21.74 18.84 7.80
N LYS A 41 -23.01 19.01 7.41
CA LYS A 41 -23.55 20.33 7.04
C LYS A 41 -23.48 21.34 8.18
N TYR A 42 -23.60 20.90 9.43
CA TYR A 42 -23.47 21.78 10.59
C TYR A 42 -22.02 22.25 10.83
N HIS A 43 -21.04 21.40 10.53
CA HIS A 43 -19.62 21.75 10.65
C HIS A 43 -19.11 22.62 9.50
N ALA A 44 -19.86 22.75 8.39
CA ALA A 44 -19.48 23.62 7.27
C ALA A 44 -19.44 25.12 7.66
N ALA A 45 -20.11 25.52 8.75
CA ALA A 45 -20.09 26.89 9.28
C ALA A 45 -18.93 27.16 10.26
N ALA A 46 -18.07 26.18 10.49
CA ALA A 46 -17.00 26.29 11.47
C ALA A 46 -15.77 27.03 10.87
N ARG A 47 -14.94 27.61 11.75
CA ARG A 47 -13.76 28.40 11.40
C ARG A 47 -12.86 27.66 10.37
N PRO A 48 -12.25 28.36 9.40
CA PRO A 48 -11.31 27.70 8.50
C PRO A 48 -10.05 27.25 9.27
N ASN A 49 -9.66 25.99 9.08
CA ASN A 49 -8.36 25.43 9.47
C ASN A 49 -7.27 25.84 8.46
N ASN A 50 -6.06 26.12 8.94
CA ASN A 50 -4.90 26.35 8.11
C ASN A 50 -4.33 25.03 7.61
N MET A 51 -4.43 24.76 6.30
CA MET A 51 -4.03 23.48 5.71
C MET A 51 -2.77 23.59 4.85
N ILE A 52 -1.92 22.57 4.90
CA ILE A 52 -0.87 22.37 3.90
C ILE A 52 -1.29 21.24 2.97
N VAL A 53 -1.45 21.55 1.70
CA VAL A 53 -1.71 20.55 0.66
C VAL A 53 -0.38 20.11 0.07
N ILE A 54 0.02 18.87 0.31
CA ILE A 54 1.23 18.25 -0.24
C ILE A 54 0.84 17.38 -1.42
N ILE A 55 1.28 17.75 -2.62
CA ILE A 55 1.04 17.03 -3.86
C ILE A 55 2.32 16.30 -4.25
N TYR A 56 2.28 14.97 -4.31
CA TYR A 56 3.35 14.18 -4.89
C TYR A 56 3.12 13.95 -6.38
N ALA A 57 4.12 14.26 -7.20
CA ALA A 57 4.05 14.14 -8.66
C ALA A 57 5.28 13.42 -9.21
N ARG A 58 5.04 12.53 -10.16
CA ARG A 58 6.07 11.88 -10.97
C ARG A 58 5.55 11.68 -12.39
N ASN A 59 6.07 12.47 -13.33
CA ASN A 59 5.65 12.47 -14.73
C ASN A 59 4.10 12.57 -14.89
N ASN A 60 3.51 13.58 -14.25
CA ASN A 60 2.06 13.79 -14.20
C ASN A 60 1.64 15.10 -14.91
N GLU A 61 2.37 15.53 -15.94
CA GLU A 61 2.11 16.77 -16.70
C GLU A 61 0.63 16.95 -17.07
N ALA A 62 -0.01 15.90 -17.57
CA ALA A 62 -1.39 15.95 -18.04
C ALA A 62 -2.45 16.17 -16.94
N THR A 63 -2.12 15.90 -15.66
CA THR A 63 -3.11 15.92 -14.56
C THR A 63 -2.79 16.94 -13.47
N ILE A 64 -1.51 17.30 -13.31
CA ILE A 64 -1.09 18.25 -12.27
C ILE A 64 -1.62 19.67 -12.51
N VAL A 65 -1.67 20.11 -13.77
CA VAL A 65 -2.19 21.44 -14.14
C VAL A 65 -3.68 21.57 -13.81
N PRO A 66 -4.57 20.67 -14.29
CA PRO A 66 -5.97 20.66 -13.86
C PRO A 66 -6.15 20.61 -12.35
N LEU A 67 -5.33 19.83 -11.63
CA LEU A 67 -5.41 19.73 -10.17
C LEU A 67 -5.11 21.08 -9.49
N LEU A 68 -4.08 21.80 -9.93
CA LEU A 68 -3.75 23.11 -9.39
C LEU A 68 -4.78 24.18 -9.74
N GLU A 69 -5.31 24.16 -10.96
CA GLU A 69 -6.44 25.03 -11.30
C GLU A 69 -7.65 24.76 -10.40
N ALA A 70 -7.95 23.49 -10.10
CA ALA A 70 -9.02 23.13 -9.18
C ALA A 70 -8.73 23.57 -7.74
N LEU A 71 -7.49 23.49 -7.27
CA LEU A 71 -7.06 24.04 -5.97
C LEU A 71 -7.18 25.58 -5.94
N ASN A 72 -6.86 26.24 -7.05
CA ASN A 72 -7.03 27.69 -7.20
C ASN A 72 -8.51 28.11 -7.27
N LYS A 73 -9.43 27.23 -7.64
CA LYS A 73 -10.88 27.47 -7.68
C LYS A 73 -11.65 26.90 -6.48
N GLN A 74 -10.96 26.50 -5.40
CA GLN A 74 -11.64 26.01 -4.19
C GLN A 74 -12.54 27.07 -3.55
N ASN A 75 -13.72 26.66 -3.12
CA ASN A 75 -14.62 27.39 -2.23
C ASN A 75 -14.08 27.37 -0.79
N TYR A 76 -12.83 27.81 -0.62
CA TYR A 76 -12.10 27.84 0.64
C TYR A 76 -11.15 29.04 0.66
N PRO A 77 -11.02 29.78 1.79
CA PRO A 77 -10.21 31.00 1.82
C PRO A 77 -8.74 30.73 1.47
N LYS A 78 -8.16 31.56 0.60
CA LYS A 78 -6.81 31.36 0.03
C LYS A 78 -5.72 31.51 1.09
N GLU A 79 -5.97 32.33 2.08
CA GLU A 79 -5.11 32.57 3.24
C GLU A 79 -5.05 31.38 4.20
N ASN A 80 -6.02 30.46 4.13
CA ASN A 80 -6.12 29.30 5.02
C ASN A 80 -5.57 28.01 4.38
N PHE A 81 -4.92 28.07 3.22
CA PHE A 81 -4.14 26.93 2.76
C PHE A 81 -2.93 27.35 1.92
N GLN A 82 -1.90 26.49 1.92
CA GLN A 82 -0.77 26.61 1.02
C GLN A 82 -0.53 25.27 0.30
N THR A 83 -0.13 25.36 -0.97
CA THR A 83 0.14 24.18 -1.80
C THR A 83 1.64 23.95 -1.92
N HIS A 84 2.08 22.74 -1.60
CA HIS A 84 3.45 22.26 -1.73
C HIS A 84 3.46 21.11 -2.74
N ILE A 85 4.25 21.22 -3.79
CA ILE A 85 4.33 20.22 -4.85
C ILE A 85 5.70 19.59 -4.80
N ILE A 86 5.76 18.27 -4.69
CA ILE A 86 6.99 17.52 -4.81
C ILE A 86 7.07 16.93 -6.21
N LEU A 87 8.09 17.36 -6.96
CA LEU A 87 8.46 16.80 -8.25
C LEU A 87 9.57 15.78 -8.02
N ASP A 88 9.22 14.49 -8.05
CA ASP A 88 10.17 13.39 -7.83
C ASP A 88 10.72 12.87 -9.16
N TYR A 89 11.88 13.38 -9.55
CA TYR A 89 12.56 13.06 -10.80
C TYR A 89 11.61 13.10 -12.01
N CYS A 90 10.95 14.25 -12.22
CA CYS A 90 10.10 14.47 -13.38
C CYS A 90 10.94 14.79 -14.61
N THR A 91 10.76 14.00 -15.67
CA THR A 91 11.44 14.16 -16.98
C THR A 91 10.52 14.76 -18.05
N ASP A 92 9.24 14.96 -17.73
CA ASP A 92 8.25 15.64 -18.57
C ASP A 92 8.23 17.16 -18.28
N ASN A 93 7.35 17.93 -18.93
CA ASN A 93 7.31 19.39 -18.72
C ASN A 93 6.63 19.80 -17.41
N SER A 94 6.38 18.89 -16.47
CA SER A 94 5.76 19.20 -15.18
C SER A 94 6.49 20.34 -14.46
N SER A 95 7.82 20.37 -14.47
CA SER A 95 8.61 21.42 -13.83
C SER A 95 8.41 22.79 -14.48
N ASN A 96 8.47 22.85 -15.80
CA ASN A 96 8.39 24.09 -16.56
C ASN A 96 6.98 24.71 -16.46
N ILE A 97 5.94 23.89 -16.61
CA ILE A 97 4.56 24.41 -16.62
C ILE A 97 4.18 25.00 -15.26
N LEU A 98 4.68 24.43 -14.17
CA LEU A 98 4.37 24.89 -12.81
C LEU A 98 4.97 26.25 -12.46
N GLU A 99 6.08 26.64 -13.08
CA GLU A 99 6.67 27.98 -12.88
C GLU A 99 5.75 29.09 -13.40
N PHE A 100 4.87 28.77 -14.35
CA PHE A 100 3.85 29.70 -14.86
C PHE A 100 2.56 29.71 -14.03
N ILE A 101 2.30 28.65 -13.26
CA ILE A 101 1.10 28.49 -12.42
C ILE A 101 1.47 28.93 -11.00
N GLY A 102 1.52 30.25 -10.79
CA GLY A 102 1.86 30.83 -9.49
C GLY A 102 0.96 30.33 -8.34
N GLY A 103 1.46 30.43 -7.10
CA GLY A 103 0.70 30.13 -5.88
C GLY A 103 1.00 28.80 -5.17
N ALA A 104 1.96 28.01 -5.69
CA ALA A 104 2.44 26.80 -5.03
C ALA A 104 3.97 26.83 -4.79
N LYS A 105 4.43 26.23 -3.69
CA LYS A 105 5.85 26.01 -3.40
C LYS A 105 6.29 24.69 -4.03
N ILE A 106 7.29 24.74 -4.90
CA ILE A 106 7.79 23.57 -5.64
C ILE A 106 9.04 23.03 -4.95
N TRP A 107 9.05 21.72 -4.68
CA TRP A 107 10.15 20.95 -4.12
C TRP A 107 10.61 19.96 -5.18
N ARG A 108 11.87 20.05 -5.59
CA ARG A 108 12.45 19.11 -6.55
C ARG A 108 13.26 18.10 -5.76
N VAL A 109 12.97 16.82 -5.95
CA VAL A 109 13.67 15.70 -5.32
C VAL A 109 14.09 14.71 -6.40
N GLY A 110 15.15 13.96 -6.11
CA GLY A 110 15.72 13.02 -7.07
C GLY A 110 16.36 13.75 -8.24
N GLU A 111 17.64 14.12 -8.10
CA GLU A 111 18.40 14.79 -9.18
C GLU A 111 18.66 13.87 -10.39
N ASN A 112 18.94 12.60 -10.11
CA ASN A 112 19.35 11.62 -11.13
C ASN A 112 18.45 10.38 -11.19
N ALA A 113 17.63 10.16 -10.16
CA ALA A 113 16.67 9.06 -10.08
C ALA A 113 15.58 9.42 -9.06
N PRO A 114 14.38 8.82 -9.19
CA PRO A 114 13.32 9.05 -8.22
C PRO A 114 13.69 8.50 -6.85
N VAL A 115 13.37 9.25 -5.80
CA VAL A 115 13.52 8.83 -4.39
C VAL A 115 12.31 8.02 -3.92
N GLY A 116 11.13 8.28 -4.47
CA GLY A 116 9.87 7.65 -4.12
C GLY A 116 9.06 8.45 -3.11
N LYS A 117 7.74 8.28 -3.17
CA LYS A 117 6.74 9.06 -2.41
C LYS A 117 7.01 9.14 -0.91
N ASP A 118 7.32 8.01 -0.29
CA ASP A 118 7.57 7.92 1.15
C ASP A 118 8.71 8.82 1.61
N GLU A 119 9.87 8.68 0.96
CA GLU A 119 11.08 9.44 1.27
C GLU A 119 10.92 10.91 0.89
N ALA A 120 10.36 11.18 -0.30
CA ALA A 120 10.06 12.53 -0.78
C ALA A 120 9.17 13.31 0.19
N VAL A 121 8.07 12.70 0.64
CA VAL A 121 7.14 13.32 1.58
C VAL A 121 7.78 13.49 2.95
N SER A 122 8.48 12.48 3.45
CA SER A 122 9.14 12.54 4.77
C SER A 122 10.17 13.67 4.84
N TRP A 123 10.96 13.85 3.78
CA TRP A 123 11.98 14.90 3.71
C TRP A 123 11.38 16.30 3.82
N ILE A 124 10.32 16.59 3.07
CA ILE A 124 9.69 17.92 3.17
C ILE A 124 8.92 18.09 4.47
N LEU A 125 8.34 17.02 5.01
CA LEU A 125 7.49 17.08 6.19
C LEU A 125 8.27 17.53 7.42
N GLU A 126 9.54 17.12 7.55
CA GLU A 126 10.44 17.57 8.63
C GLU A 126 10.51 19.10 8.74
N GLY A 127 10.65 19.79 7.60
CA GLY A 127 10.65 21.24 7.56
C GLY A 127 9.27 21.85 7.82
N LEU A 128 8.21 21.24 7.27
CA LEU A 128 6.86 21.79 7.36
C LEU A 128 6.22 21.65 8.74
N LEU A 129 6.63 20.65 9.53
CA LEU A 129 6.17 20.50 10.92
C LEU A 129 6.60 21.67 11.82
N SER A 130 7.66 22.38 11.47
CA SER A 130 8.11 23.58 12.21
C SER A 130 7.15 24.77 12.11
N TYR A 131 6.22 24.78 11.13
CA TYR A 131 5.35 25.92 10.87
C TYR A 131 4.29 26.09 11.98
N GLN A 132 4.23 27.27 12.60
CA GLN A 132 3.43 27.51 13.82
C GLN A 132 1.91 27.67 13.56
N ASN A 133 1.48 27.95 12.32
CA ASN A 133 0.09 28.21 11.96
C ASN A 133 -0.47 27.16 10.97
N VAL A 134 -0.35 25.87 11.32
CA VAL A 134 -0.82 24.76 10.49
C VAL A 134 -1.64 23.82 11.35
N ASP A 135 -2.90 23.61 10.95
CA ASP A 135 -3.84 22.75 11.65
C ASP A 135 -3.85 21.32 11.08
N ALA A 136 -3.65 21.18 9.76
CA ALA A 136 -3.67 19.87 9.10
C ALA A 136 -2.83 19.80 7.82
N PHE A 137 -2.44 18.57 7.48
CA PHE A 137 -1.77 18.21 6.24
C PHE A 137 -2.72 17.37 5.36
N VAL A 138 -2.77 17.71 4.08
CA VAL A 138 -3.55 17.02 3.05
C VAL A 138 -2.58 16.47 2.01
N PHE A 139 -2.42 15.16 1.97
CA PHE A 139 -1.58 14.45 1.02
C PHE A 139 -2.39 14.01 -0.20
N LEU A 140 -1.88 14.33 -1.37
CA LEU A 140 -2.52 14.11 -2.66
C LEU A 140 -1.51 13.58 -3.69
N ASN A 141 -1.91 12.65 -4.55
CA ASN A 141 -1.16 12.42 -5.78
C ASN A 141 -1.59 13.41 -6.88
N ALA A 142 -0.66 13.75 -7.75
CA ALA A 142 -0.89 14.61 -8.91
C ALA A 142 -1.79 13.98 -10.00
N ASP A 143 -2.08 12.67 -9.92
CA ASP A 143 -2.98 11.96 -10.84
C ASP A 143 -4.46 12.00 -10.40
N ARG A 144 -4.77 12.82 -9.39
CA ARG A 144 -6.11 13.02 -8.86
C ARG A 144 -6.73 14.30 -9.40
N TYR A 145 -8.05 14.27 -9.55
CA TYR A 145 -8.91 15.43 -9.76
C TYR A 145 -9.76 15.63 -8.51
N ILE A 146 -10.07 16.88 -8.21
CA ILE A 146 -10.87 17.28 -7.04
C ILE A 146 -12.00 18.21 -7.48
N ASP A 147 -13.08 18.27 -6.70
CA ASP A 147 -14.14 19.25 -6.89
C ASP A 147 -13.86 20.57 -6.14
N GLU A 148 -14.59 21.63 -6.47
CA GLU A 148 -14.46 22.97 -5.88
C GLU A 148 -14.71 23.04 -4.37
N ASN A 149 -15.40 22.06 -3.78
CA ASN A 149 -15.73 22.00 -2.35
C ASN A 149 -14.84 21.00 -1.59
N PHE A 150 -13.76 20.52 -2.21
CA PHE A 150 -12.87 19.51 -1.64
C PHE A 150 -12.25 19.97 -0.30
N LEU A 151 -11.62 21.14 -0.26
CA LEU A 151 -11.02 21.69 0.97
C LEU A 151 -12.08 22.06 2.02
N ALA A 152 -13.23 22.59 1.60
CA ALA A 152 -14.34 22.88 2.51
C ALA A 152 -14.89 21.60 3.17
N SER A 153 -14.96 20.51 2.41
CA SER A 153 -15.38 19.19 2.90
C SER A 153 -14.38 18.61 3.89
N ILE A 154 -13.07 18.79 3.66
CA ILE A 154 -12.03 18.43 4.64
C ILE A 154 -12.20 19.25 5.92
N ASN A 155 -12.28 20.57 5.79
CA ASN A 155 -12.42 21.49 6.93
C ASN A 155 -13.59 21.11 7.84
N ALA A 156 -14.77 20.86 7.25
CA ALA A 156 -15.96 20.46 8.00
C ALA A 156 -15.77 19.13 8.77
N ASN A 157 -14.94 18.22 8.27
CA ASN A 157 -14.71 16.92 8.90
C ASN A 157 -13.60 16.95 9.95
N LEU A 158 -12.61 17.83 9.82
CA LEU A 158 -11.55 17.98 10.81
C LEU A 158 -12.08 18.35 12.20
N TYR A 159 -13.26 18.97 12.31
CA TYR A 159 -13.88 19.30 13.60
C TYR A 159 -14.25 18.11 14.48
N GLY A 160 -14.36 16.91 13.91
CA GLY A 160 -14.71 15.70 14.67
C GLY A 160 -13.68 14.60 14.59
N GLU A 161 -12.71 14.69 13.69
CA GLU A 161 -11.81 13.58 13.36
C GLU A 161 -10.38 14.09 13.14
N ASP A 162 -9.40 13.32 13.62
CA ASP A 162 -7.99 13.70 13.52
C ASP A 162 -7.30 13.21 12.24
N VAL A 163 -7.84 12.13 11.67
CA VAL A 163 -7.29 11.45 10.51
C VAL A 163 -8.43 11.08 9.57
N LEU A 164 -8.37 11.54 8.33
CA LEU A 164 -9.43 11.37 7.34
C LEU A 164 -8.89 10.75 6.05
N ILE A 165 -9.73 9.94 5.41
CA ILE A 165 -9.51 9.32 4.11
C ILE A 165 -10.74 9.65 3.25
N GLY A 166 -10.49 9.98 1.98
CA GLY A 166 -11.56 10.32 1.03
C GLY A 166 -12.07 9.13 0.21
N SER A 167 -13.17 9.34 -0.50
CA SER A 167 -13.62 8.46 -1.58
C SER A 167 -12.84 8.74 -2.86
N THR A 168 -12.45 7.68 -3.56
CA THR A 168 -11.90 7.76 -4.91
C THR A 168 -12.93 7.19 -5.89
N ASP A 169 -13.37 8.00 -6.83
CA ASP A 169 -14.21 7.55 -7.95
C ASP A 169 -13.36 7.44 -9.23
N TYR A 170 -13.58 6.39 -10.01
CA TYR A 170 -12.78 6.14 -11.21
C TYR A 170 -13.47 6.65 -12.47
N ILE A 171 -12.74 7.46 -13.24
CA ILE A 171 -13.15 7.94 -14.56
C ILE A 171 -12.82 6.85 -15.58
N VAL A 172 -13.86 6.37 -16.27
CA VAL A 172 -13.74 5.28 -17.24
C VAL A 172 -13.84 5.86 -18.65
N ARG A 173 -12.70 5.94 -19.35
CA ARG A 173 -12.65 6.32 -20.78
C ARG A 173 -13.10 5.16 -21.68
N SER A 174 -12.56 3.95 -21.45
CA SER A 174 -12.91 2.73 -22.18
C SER A 174 -13.94 1.90 -21.40
N LYS A 175 -15.14 1.73 -21.97
CA LYS A 175 -16.28 1.04 -21.34
C LYS A 175 -16.18 -0.49 -21.41
N THR A 176 -15.03 -1.06 -21.06
CA THR A 176 -14.85 -2.52 -21.00
C THR A 176 -15.66 -3.13 -19.84
N LEU A 177 -16.06 -4.40 -19.99
CA LEU A 177 -16.76 -5.14 -18.93
C LEU A 177 -15.95 -5.16 -17.64
N LEU A 178 -14.64 -5.40 -17.75
CA LEU A 178 -13.72 -5.46 -16.61
C LEU A 178 -13.68 -4.13 -15.83
N ASN A 179 -13.60 -3.00 -16.52
CA ASN A 179 -13.59 -1.69 -15.88
C ASN A 179 -14.89 -1.44 -15.11
N LYS A 180 -16.04 -1.79 -15.69
CA LYS A 180 -17.34 -1.65 -15.02
C LYS A 180 -17.46 -2.54 -13.77
N ILE A 181 -16.91 -3.75 -13.79
CA ILE A 181 -16.85 -4.63 -12.62
C ILE A 181 -16.01 -3.99 -11.52
N LYS A 182 -14.79 -3.52 -11.85
CA LYS A 182 -13.88 -2.87 -10.89
C LYS A 182 -14.49 -1.63 -10.26
N THR A 183 -15.06 -0.72 -11.06
CA THR A 183 -15.63 0.53 -10.55
C THR A 183 -16.89 0.30 -9.72
N SER A 184 -17.75 -0.65 -10.12
CA SER A 184 -18.97 -0.99 -9.36
C SER A 184 -18.63 -1.62 -8.02
N TYR A 185 -17.64 -2.54 -7.99
CA TYR A 185 -17.16 -3.13 -6.74
C TYR A 185 -16.49 -2.09 -5.83
N HIS A 186 -15.64 -1.22 -6.36
CA HIS A 186 -14.99 -0.18 -5.57
C HIS A 186 -16.02 0.79 -4.95
N SER A 187 -16.99 1.24 -5.76
CA SER A 187 -18.10 2.08 -5.29
C SER A 187 -18.92 1.41 -4.19
N TYR A 188 -19.15 0.10 -4.32
CA TYR A 188 -19.83 -0.69 -3.30
C TYR A 188 -19.05 -0.73 -1.98
N ILE A 189 -17.74 -0.99 -2.03
CA ILE A 189 -16.87 -1.02 -0.84
C ILE A 189 -16.88 0.33 -0.12
N ASN A 190 -16.63 1.43 -0.82
CA ASN A 190 -16.61 2.78 -0.24
C ASN A 190 -17.95 3.13 0.45
N ARG A 191 -19.08 2.83 -0.22
CA ARG A 191 -20.42 3.27 0.23
C ARG A 191 -21.02 2.37 1.31
N VAL A 192 -20.65 1.09 1.33
CA VAL A 192 -21.20 0.12 2.30
C VAL A 192 -20.20 -0.16 3.40
N PHE A 193 -19.01 -0.66 3.07
CA PHE A 193 -18.06 -1.11 4.08
C PHE A 193 -17.34 0.06 4.75
N ASP A 194 -16.68 0.92 3.98
CA ASP A 194 -15.88 2.00 4.59
C ASP A 194 -16.77 3.03 5.29
N CYS A 195 -17.88 3.43 4.67
CA CYS A 195 -18.89 4.26 5.30
C CYS A 195 -19.50 3.61 6.56
N GLY A 196 -19.83 2.31 6.50
CA GLY A 196 -20.38 1.57 7.63
C GLY A 196 -19.42 1.51 8.82
N ARG A 197 -18.15 1.23 8.55
CA ARG A 197 -17.05 1.23 9.53
C ARG A 197 -16.83 2.60 10.15
N SER A 198 -16.76 3.66 9.33
CA SER A 198 -16.60 5.04 9.82
C SER A 198 -17.69 5.42 10.82
N LEU A 199 -18.95 5.13 10.47
CA LEU A 199 -20.13 5.37 11.30
C LEU A 199 -20.13 4.60 12.63
N MET A 200 -19.46 3.45 12.68
CA MET A 200 -19.28 2.65 13.90
C MET A 200 -18.13 3.14 14.77
N GLY A 201 -17.40 4.18 14.37
CA GLY A 201 -16.22 4.57 15.12
C GLY A 201 -14.97 3.74 14.79
N LEU A 202 -15.01 2.89 13.75
CA LEU A 202 -13.90 2.00 13.34
C LEU A 202 -12.96 2.64 12.30
N ALA A 203 -11.78 2.04 12.12
CA ALA A 203 -10.72 2.54 11.25
C ALA A 203 -10.85 2.04 9.80
N SER A 204 -10.48 2.86 8.83
CA SER A 204 -10.19 2.44 7.46
C SER A 204 -8.68 2.44 7.21
N VAL A 205 -8.22 1.64 6.24
CA VAL A 205 -6.79 1.63 5.87
C VAL A 205 -6.45 2.93 5.17
N VAL A 206 -5.34 3.55 5.54
CA VAL A 206 -4.81 4.76 4.91
C VAL A 206 -4.62 4.55 3.42
N ASP A 207 -5.09 5.51 2.62
CA ASP A 207 -4.81 5.63 1.19
C ASP A 207 -3.84 6.80 1.01
N SER A 208 -2.56 6.53 0.76
CA SER A 208 -1.56 7.61 0.66
C SER A 208 -1.87 8.59 -0.48
N ASP A 209 -2.66 8.19 -1.49
CA ASP A 209 -3.00 9.05 -2.62
C ASP A 209 -4.06 10.12 -2.27
N MET A 210 -4.78 9.92 -1.17
CA MET A 210 -5.75 10.85 -0.58
C MET A 210 -5.83 10.64 0.94
N PHE A 211 -4.97 11.34 1.67
CA PHE A 211 -4.85 11.21 3.11
C PHE A 211 -4.80 12.57 3.80
N ILE A 212 -5.56 12.74 4.87
CA ILE A 212 -5.57 13.96 5.67
C ILE A 212 -5.27 13.61 7.12
N ILE A 213 -4.42 14.41 7.76
CA ILE A 213 -4.03 14.22 9.15
C ILE A 213 -3.83 15.57 9.81
N ARG A 214 -4.36 15.74 11.03
CA ARG A 214 -4.12 16.94 11.83
C ARG A 214 -2.64 17.04 12.21
N LYS A 215 -2.11 18.26 12.27
CA LYS A 215 -0.72 18.50 12.65
C LYS A 215 -0.40 17.89 14.01
N GLU A 216 -1.30 18.04 14.98
CA GLU A 216 -1.12 17.50 16.34
C GLU A 216 -0.91 15.97 16.39
N VAL A 217 -1.41 15.24 15.40
CA VAL A 217 -1.16 13.79 15.27
C VAL A 217 0.25 13.56 14.75
N LEU A 218 0.66 14.29 13.71
CA LEU A 218 2.02 14.20 13.17
C LEU A 218 3.08 14.68 14.17
N ASP A 219 2.79 15.67 15.02
CA ASP A 219 3.72 16.09 16.08
C ASP A 219 3.95 14.96 17.11
N LYS A 220 2.97 14.08 17.31
CA LYS A 220 3.05 12.91 18.21
C LYS A 220 3.66 11.68 17.55
N ILE A 221 3.28 11.40 16.31
CA ILE A 221 3.71 10.19 15.58
C ILE A 221 5.06 10.40 14.88
N GLN A 222 5.37 11.64 14.51
CA GLN A 222 6.62 12.11 13.90
C GLN A 222 7.02 11.41 12.59
N CYS A 223 6.10 10.67 11.96
CA CYS A 223 6.37 10.01 10.68
C CYS A 223 5.09 9.79 9.87
N VAL A 224 5.30 9.53 8.59
CA VAL A 224 4.34 8.91 7.68
C VAL A 224 5.02 7.68 7.07
N ASP A 225 4.22 6.72 6.58
CA ASP A 225 4.77 5.54 5.88
C ASP A 225 3.89 5.22 4.66
N PHE A 226 4.33 5.72 3.50
CA PHE A 226 3.64 5.68 2.20
C PHE A 226 4.38 4.86 1.15
N LYS A 227 5.29 3.98 1.59
CA LYS A 227 6.16 3.21 0.69
C LYS A 227 5.38 2.28 -0.24
N ASP A 228 4.45 1.52 0.33
CA ASP A 228 3.58 0.60 -0.39
C ASP A 228 2.34 0.25 0.43
N ILE A 229 1.47 -0.60 -0.12
CA ILE A 229 0.20 -0.99 0.52
C ILE A 229 0.37 -1.79 1.83
N ASN A 230 1.50 -2.49 2.00
CA ASN A 230 1.79 -3.19 3.25
C ASN A 230 2.18 -2.16 4.32
N SER A 231 2.92 -1.14 3.90
CA SER A 231 3.41 -0.07 4.76
C SER A 231 2.27 0.88 5.15
N GLU A 232 1.33 1.19 4.25
CA GLU A 232 0.07 1.87 4.58
C GLU A 232 -0.75 1.10 5.63
N LEU A 233 -0.81 -0.24 5.52
CA LEU A 233 -1.49 -1.07 6.52
C LEU A 233 -0.78 -1.02 7.88
N LYS A 234 0.55 -1.07 7.87
CA LYS A 234 1.38 -0.94 9.08
C LYS A 234 1.21 0.44 9.72
N TYR A 235 1.22 1.51 8.94
CA TYR A 235 0.99 2.87 9.38
C TYR A 235 -0.40 3.04 10.00
N THR A 236 -1.43 2.50 9.35
CA THR A 236 -2.79 2.47 9.91
C THR A 236 -2.80 1.77 11.26
N THR A 237 -2.11 0.64 11.39
CA THR A 237 -2.00 -0.11 12.64
C THR A 237 -1.35 0.72 13.76
N LEU A 238 -0.30 1.49 13.43
CA LEU A 238 0.37 2.41 14.34
C LEU A 238 -0.57 3.54 14.81
N LEU A 239 -1.29 4.18 13.89
CA LEU A 239 -2.24 5.24 14.21
C LEU A 239 -3.33 4.75 15.16
N VAL A 240 -3.97 3.62 14.82
CA VAL A 240 -5.09 3.06 15.60
C VAL A 240 -4.65 2.67 17.00
N ARG A 241 -3.44 2.11 17.14
CA ARG A 241 -2.85 1.77 18.45
C ARG A 241 -2.71 3.01 19.34
N ASN A 242 -2.28 4.13 18.76
CA ASN A 242 -2.10 5.41 19.45
C ASN A 242 -3.42 6.20 19.62
N GLY A 243 -4.57 5.60 19.28
CA GLY A 243 -5.89 6.22 19.48
C GLY A 243 -6.35 7.11 18.32
N PHE A 244 -5.51 7.32 17.30
CA PHE A 244 -5.87 8.06 16.09
C PHE A 244 -6.53 7.12 15.10
N ILE A 245 -7.83 7.28 14.88
CA ILE A 245 -8.64 6.35 14.09
C ILE A 245 -8.86 6.93 12.70
N PRO A 246 -8.21 6.41 11.63
CA PRO A 246 -8.43 6.94 10.29
C PRO A 246 -9.88 6.71 9.84
N LYS A 247 -10.56 7.81 9.49
CA LYS A 247 -11.96 7.82 9.10
C LYS A 247 -12.16 8.00 7.62
N PHE A 248 -12.87 7.07 7.01
CA PHE A 248 -13.39 7.26 5.66
C PHE A 248 -14.55 8.27 5.65
N CYS A 249 -14.46 9.27 4.78
CA CYS A 249 -15.51 10.25 4.53
C CYS A 249 -15.89 10.29 3.04
N PRO A 250 -17.13 9.89 2.66
CA PRO A 250 -17.57 9.91 1.26
C PRO A 250 -17.80 11.31 0.67
N LEU A 251 -17.74 12.38 1.48
CA LEU A 251 -17.83 13.76 0.98
C LEU A 251 -16.49 14.32 0.52
N ILE A 252 -15.38 13.82 1.07
CA ILE A 252 -14.04 14.15 0.59
C ILE A 252 -13.82 13.29 -0.65
N LYS A 253 -14.05 13.84 -1.85
CA LYS A 253 -14.02 13.07 -3.09
C LYS A 253 -12.83 13.44 -3.95
N THR A 254 -12.20 12.41 -4.50
CA THR A 254 -11.26 12.53 -5.62
C THR A 254 -11.71 11.68 -6.78
N PHE A 255 -11.21 12.02 -7.95
CA PHE A 255 -11.38 11.24 -9.16
C PHE A 255 -10.02 10.89 -9.75
N THR A 256 -9.89 9.72 -10.37
CA THR A 256 -8.68 9.35 -11.12
C THR A 256 -9.01 8.45 -12.29
N SER A 257 -8.09 8.30 -13.25
CA SER A 257 -8.26 7.37 -14.36
C SER A 257 -8.35 5.93 -13.85
N ILE A 258 -9.25 5.12 -14.43
CA ILE A 258 -9.30 3.67 -14.17
C ILE A 258 -7.99 2.95 -14.52
N GLU A 259 -7.12 3.57 -15.33
CA GLU A 259 -5.77 3.08 -15.63
C GLU A 259 -4.87 3.09 -14.39
N ASN A 260 -5.10 4.02 -13.47
CA ASN A 260 -4.37 4.14 -12.20
C ASN A 260 -4.97 3.26 -11.09
N TYR A 261 -5.98 2.43 -11.41
CA TYR A 261 -6.61 1.53 -10.45
C TYR A 261 -5.61 0.54 -9.88
N LYS A 262 -5.29 0.69 -8.59
CA LYS A 262 -4.41 -0.21 -7.85
C LYS A 262 -5.19 -1.42 -7.34
N ASP A 263 -5.19 -2.52 -8.09
CA ASP A 263 -5.82 -3.78 -7.67
C ASP A 263 -4.94 -4.66 -6.76
N ARG A 264 -4.05 -4.02 -5.99
CA ARG A 264 -3.14 -4.70 -5.06
C ARG A 264 -3.80 -4.71 -3.68
N LYS A 265 -3.64 -5.81 -2.95
CA LYS A 265 -4.05 -5.94 -1.55
C LYS A 265 -2.82 -6.40 -0.75
N PRO A 266 -2.70 -6.05 0.55
CA PRO A 266 -1.64 -6.57 1.39
C PRO A 266 -1.61 -8.09 1.35
N SER A 267 -0.41 -8.67 1.29
CA SER A 267 -0.26 -10.12 1.14
C SER A 267 -0.80 -10.86 2.37
N VAL A 268 -1.30 -12.08 2.17
CA VAL A 268 -1.84 -12.88 3.29
C VAL A 268 -0.76 -13.17 4.33
N SER A 269 0.48 -13.46 3.91
CA SER A 269 1.57 -13.68 4.86
C SER A 269 1.92 -12.41 5.63
N PHE A 270 1.92 -11.23 4.98
CA PHE A 270 2.16 -9.96 5.66
C PHE A 270 1.08 -9.67 6.69
N LYS A 271 -0.19 -9.86 6.33
CA LYS A 271 -1.34 -9.70 7.25
C LYS A 271 -1.22 -10.61 8.48
N LEU A 272 -0.94 -11.90 8.26
CA LEU A 272 -0.79 -12.87 9.35
C LEU A 272 0.41 -12.54 10.24
N ASN A 273 1.55 -12.18 9.65
CA ASN A 273 2.75 -11.78 10.37
C ASN A 273 2.48 -10.51 11.22
N LEU A 274 1.85 -9.49 10.63
CA LEU A 274 1.48 -8.25 11.32
C LEU A 274 0.57 -8.52 12.52
N VAL A 275 -0.49 -9.32 12.34
CA VAL A 275 -1.42 -9.68 13.42
C VAL A 275 -0.72 -10.49 14.50
N TRP A 276 0.13 -11.45 14.12
CA TRP A 276 0.91 -12.25 15.08
C TRP A 276 1.81 -11.39 15.96
N HIS A 277 2.55 -10.44 15.38
CA HIS A 277 3.42 -9.53 16.14
C HIS A 277 2.64 -8.54 17.01
N CYS A 278 1.40 -8.21 16.63
CA CYS A 278 0.55 -7.30 17.40
C CYS A 278 -0.35 -8.00 18.41
N LEU A 279 -0.38 -9.35 18.44
CA LEU A 279 -1.31 -10.11 19.28
C LEU A 279 -1.10 -9.84 20.78
N SER A 280 0.15 -9.73 21.22
CA SER A 280 0.49 -9.42 22.61
C SER A 280 0.10 -7.99 23.02
N LEU A 281 -0.08 -7.10 22.05
CA LEU A 281 -0.45 -5.70 22.27
C LEU A 281 -1.96 -5.51 22.42
N LEU A 282 -2.78 -6.51 22.09
CA LEU A 282 -4.25 -6.45 22.16
C LEU A 282 -4.73 -6.07 23.56
N PHE A 283 -4.21 -6.72 24.60
CA PHE A 283 -4.64 -6.50 25.99
C PHE A 283 -4.22 -5.14 26.57
N LYS A 284 -3.26 -4.46 25.93
CA LYS A 284 -2.73 -3.16 26.39
C LYS A 284 -3.25 -1.98 25.58
N SER A 285 -4.01 -2.23 24.52
CA SER A 285 -4.42 -1.22 23.54
C SER A 285 -5.93 -0.98 23.59
N ASN A 286 -6.40 0.06 22.92
CA ASN A 286 -7.83 0.37 22.87
C ASN A 286 -8.64 -0.73 22.13
N PRO A 287 -9.96 -0.87 22.39
CA PRO A 287 -10.79 -1.87 21.71
C PRO A 287 -10.84 -1.73 20.18
N LYS A 288 -10.67 -0.52 19.66
CA LYS A 288 -10.66 -0.26 18.21
C LYS A 288 -9.43 -0.85 17.53
N PHE A 289 -8.31 -0.93 18.23
CA PHE A 289 -7.11 -1.64 17.78
C PHE A 289 -7.37 -3.14 17.67
N GLY A 290 -8.06 -3.72 18.67
CA GLY A 290 -8.47 -5.11 18.61
C GLY A 290 -9.40 -5.42 17.44
N GLU A 291 -10.41 -4.57 17.22
CA GLU A 291 -11.27 -4.67 16.03
C GLU A 291 -10.47 -4.58 14.74
N PHE A 292 -9.58 -3.59 14.61
CA PHE A 292 -8.82 -3.38 13.39
C PHE A 292 -7.90 -4.57 13.07
N LEU A 293 -7.22 -5.14 14.06
CA LEU A 293 -6.39 -6.34 13.89
C LEU A 293 -7.22 -7.55 13.43
N MET A 294 -8.42 -7.74 13.96
CA MET A 294 -9.29 -8.83 13.50
C MET A 294 -9.83 -8.57 12.09
N ASN A 295 -10.13 -7.32 11.76
CA ASN A 295 -10.56 -6.92 10.42
C ASN A 295 -9.46 -7.08 9.36
N ILE A 296 -8.17 -7.00 9.73
CA ILE A 296 -7.05 -7.32 8.81
C ILE A 296 -7.20 -8.73 8.24
N LEU A 297 -7.68 -9.66 9.07
CA LEU A 297 -7.94 -11.06 8.74
C LEU A 297 -9.35 -11.30 8.16
N ALA A 298 -10.10 -10.25 7.81
CA ALA A 298 -11.41 -10.40 7.20
C ALA A 298 -11.31 -11.24 5.90
N PRO A 299 -12.21 -12.22 5.70
CA PRO A 299 -12.11 -13.10 4.58
C PRO A 299 -12.53 -12.43 3.28
N ASN A 300 -11.92 -12.83 2.17
CA ASN A 300 -12.50 -12.53 0.87
C ASN A 300 -13.75 -13.40 0.64
N PHE A 301 -14.56 -13.05 -0.36
CA PHE A 301 -15.81 -13.75 -0.68
C PHE A 301 -15.64 -15.27 -0.79
N TRP A 302 -14.65 -15.74 -1.55
CA TRP A 302 -14.45 -17.17 -1.78
C TRP A 302 -13.96 -17.92 -0.54
N MET A 303 -13.05 -17.33 0.23
CA MET A 303 -12.59 -17.93 1.48
C MET A 303 -13.74 -18.07 2.47
N PHE A 304 -14.60 -17.06 2.58
CA PHE A 304 -15.80 -17.13 3.41
C PHE A 304 -16.76 -18.23 2.94
N VAL A 305 -17.05 -18.30 1.63
CA VAL A 305 -17.93 -19.33 1.04
C VAL A 305 -17.38 -20.73 1.29
N LEU A 306 -16.08 -20.95 1.11
CA LEU A 306 -15.44 -22.26 1.34
C LEU A 306 -15.51 -22.67 2.82
N ILE A 307 -15.21 -21.75 3.74
CA ILE A 307 -15.31 -22.00 5.18
C ILE A 307 -16.76 -22.33 5.56
N TYR A 308 -17.72 -21.53 5.08
CA TYR A 308 -19.14 -21.72 5.35
C TYR A 308 -19.64 -23.08 4.85
N LEU A 309 -19.37 -23.42 3.58
CA LEU A 309 -19.81 -24.69 2.99
C LEU A 309 -19.16 -25.89 3.68
N GLY A 310 -17.87 -25.80 4.03
CA GLY A 310 -17.16 -26.85 4.75
C GLY A 310 -17.75 -27.11 6.13
N VAL A 311 -17.94 -26.04 6.91
CA VAL A 311 -18.53 -26.12 8.26
C VAL A 311 -19.99 -26.58 8.21
N PHE A 312 -20.79 -26.07 7.27
CA PHE A 312 -22.19 -26.47 7.10
C PHE A 312 -22.32 -27.95 6.73
N THR A 313 -21.55 -28.41 5.73
CA THR A 313 -21.57 -29.81 5.29
C THR A 313 -21.13 -30.74 6.42
N PHE A 314 -20.10 -30.37 7.18
CA PHE A 314 -19.66 -31.16 8.32
C PHE A 314 -20.74 -31.22 9.42
N SER A 315 -21.28 -30.07 9.80
CA SER A 315 -22.31 -29.99 10.84
C SER A 315 -23.62 -30.67 10.48
N TYR A 316 -23.94 -30.79 9.19
CA TYR A 316 -25.13 -31.49 8.71
C TYR A 316 -24.98 -33.01 8.78
N ASN A 317 -23.78 -33.54 8.50
CA ASN A 317 -23.53 -34.97 8.43
C ASN A 317 -23.05 -35.58 9.76
N TYR A 318 -22.47 -34.79 10.66
CA TYR A 318 -21.84 -35.27 11.88
C TYR A 318 -22.30 -34.50 13.12
N TYR A 319 -22.25 -35.15 14.28
CA TYR A 319 -22.44 -34.47 15.56
C TYR A 319 -21.33 -33.42 15.76
N PHE A 320 -21.73 -32.16 15.85
CA PHE A 320 -20.83 -31.01 15.93
C PHE A 320 -21.26 -30.08 17.07
N ALA A 321 -20.30 -29.38 17.68
CA ALA A 321 -20.55 -28.53 18.84
C ALA A 321 -21.51 -27.36 18.53
N ILE A 322 -21.59 -26.94 17.26
CA ILE A 322 -22.49 -25.90 16.79
C ILE A 322 -23.54 -26.56 15.91
N HIS A 323 -24.81 -26.45 16.27
CA HIS A 323 -25.90 -27.08 15.51
C HIS A 323 -26.00 -26.53 14.08
N TYR A 324 -26.26 -27.38 13.09
CA TYR A 324 -26.33 -26.97 11.67
C TYR A 324 -27.36 -25.86 11.43
N GLY A 325 -28.43 -25.82 12.22
CA GLY A 325 -29.43 -24.76 12.18
C GLY A 325 -28.88 -23.36 12.50
N VAL A 326 -27.88 -23.26 13.39
CA VAL A 326 -27.20 -21.98 13.69
C VAL A 326 -26.37 -21.53 12.50
N ILE A 327 -25.64 -22.47 11.87
CA ILE A 327 -24.84 -22.19 10.68
C ILE A 327 -25.76 -21.78 9.52
N ALA A 328 -26.88 -22.50 9.31
CA ALA A 328 -27.89 -22.17 8.31
C ALA A 328 -28.46 -20.75 8.52
N PHE A 329 -28.82 -20.41 9.75
CA PHE A 329 -29.29 -19.07 10.10
C PHE A 329 -28.25 -17.99 9.78
N CYS A 330 -26.97 -18.24 10.05
CA CYS A 330 -25.90 -17.31 9.69
C CYS A 330 -25.77 -17.13 8.17
N GLY A 331 -25.96 -18.19 7.39
CA GLY A 331 -26.04 -18.10 5.92
C GLY A 331 -27.20 -17.23 5.44
N VAL A 332 -28.39 -17.44 6.01
CA VAL A 332 -29.57 -16.60 5.71
C VAL A 332 -29.31 -15.14 6.08
N LEU A 333 -28.75 -14.89 7.27
CA LEU A 333 -28.38 -13.55 7.72
C LEU A 333 -27.39 -12.88 6.76
N ALA A 334 -26.37 -13.60 6.29
CA ALA A 334 -25.41 -13.09 5.32
C ALA A 334 -26.05 -12.72 3.98
N VAL A 335 -26.99 -13.54 3.49
CA VAL A 335 -27.75 -13.27 2.26
C VAL A 335 -28.67 -12.05 2.45
N CYS A 336 -29.40 -11.97 3.55
CA CYS A 336 -30.24 -10.82 3.87
C CYS A 336 -29.41 -9.53 4.01
N ALA A 337 -28.26 -9.60 4.67
CA ALA A 337 -27.33 -8.48 4.80
C ALA A 337 -26.78 -8.06 3.43
N PHE A 338 -26.48 -9.01 2.54
CA PHE A 338 -26.09 -8.70 1.17
C PHE A 338 -27.22 -8.04 0.39
N ILE A 339 -28.45 -8.54 0.45
CA ILE A 339 -29.59 -7.88 -0.21
C ILE A 339 -29.77 -6.45 0.32
N ALA A 340 -29.71 -6.24 1.64
CA ALA A 340 -29.79 -4.92 2.26
C ALA A 340 -28.63 -3.99 1.84
N SER A 341 -27.44 -4.56 1.62
CA SER A 341 -26.27 -3.79 1.18
C SER A 341 -26.41 -3.29 -0.25
N LEU A 342 -27.11 -4.02 -1.14
CA LEU A 342 -27.40 -3.56 -2.50
C LEU A 342 -28.23 -2.27 -2.48
N TYR A 343 -29.28 -2.22 -1.66
CA TYR A 343 -30.08 -1.00 -1.48
C TYR A 343 -29.26 0.14 -0.86
N THR A 344 -28.44 -0.18 0.15
CA THR A 344 -27.59 0.78 0.86
C THR A 344 -26.52 1.39 -0.04
N SER A 345 -25.97 0.60 -0.97
CA SER A 345 -24.91 1.02 -1.89
C SER A 345 -25.34 2.15 -2.84
N LYS A 346 -26.65 2.29 -3.08
CA LYS A 346 -27.21 3.23 -4.07
C LYS A 346 -26.49 3.15 -5.42
N LEU A 347 -26.06 1.95 -5.80
CA LEU A 347 -25.58 1.71 -7.15
C LEU A 347 -26.76 1.85 -8.11
N GLY A 348 -26.57 2.56 -9.22
CA GLY A 348 -27.58 2.60 -10.28
C GLY A 348 -27.91 1.18 -10.74
N SER A 349 -29.17 0.93 -11.13
CA SER A 349 -29.63 -0.41 -11.53
C SER A 349 -28.76 -1.04 -12.62
N GLN A 350 -28.20 -0.22 -13.51
CA GLN A 350 -27.27 -0.64 -14.56
C GLN A 350 -25.94 -1.20 -14.03
N ASN A 351 -25.52 -0.81 -12.82
CA ASN A 351 -24.23 -1.21 -12.22
C ASN A 351 -24.34 -2.48 -11.35
N LEU A 352 -25.55 -2.85 -10.95
CA LEU A 352 -25.79 -4.00 -10.09
C LEU A 352 -25.33 -5.33 -10.73
N PRO A 353 -25.57 -5.60 -12.03
CA PRO A 353 -25.07 -6.81 -12.68
C PRO A 353 -23.54 -6.89 -12.66
N TYR A 354 -22.83 -5.76 -12.80
CA TYR A 354 -21.37 -5.75 -12.77
C TYR A 354 -20.81 -6.06 -11.38
N LEU A 355 -21.49 -5.62 -10.32
CA LEU A 355 -21.15 -6.03 -8.95
C LEU A 355 -21.32 -7.54 -8.76
N MET A 356 -22.40 -8.13 -9.28
CA MET A 356 -22.65 -9.58 -9.20
C MET A 356 -21.63 -10.42 -9.97
N LEU A 357 -20.95 -9.83 -10.98
CA LEU A 357 -19.85 -10.48 -11.69
C LEU A 357 -18.50 -10.38 -10.95
N TYR A 358 -18.39 -9.57 -9.89
CA TYR A 358 -17.13 -9.42 -9.15
C TYR A 358 -16.62 -10.73 -8.53
N PRO A 359 -17.44 -11.59 -7.89
CA PRO A 359 -16.98 -12.88 -7.41
C PRO A 359 -16.31 -13.72 -8.50
N LEU A 360 -16.89 -13.77 -9.71
CA LEU A 360 -16.31 -14.49 -10.83
C LEU A 360 -14.96 -13.89 -11.24
N TYR A 361 -14.88 -12.55 -11.37
CA TYR A 361 -13.61 -11.87 -11.63
C TYR A 361 -12.55 -12.18 -10.56
N SER A 362 -12.92 -12.11 -9.28
CA SER A 362 -12.04 -12.42 -8.16
C SER A 362 -11.59 -13.88 -8.17
N PHE A 363 -12.45 -14.81 -8.58
CA PHE A 363 -12.11 -16.23 -8.70
C PHE A 363 -11.08 -16.44 -9.81
N LEU A 364 -11.38 -15.93 -11.01
CA LEU A 364 -10.49 -16.03 -12.17
C LEU A 364 -9.10 -15.45 -11.84
N LYS A 365 -9.05 -14.31 -11.14
CA LYS A 365 -7.79 -13.72 -10.70
C LYS A 365 -6.99 -14.65 -9.78
N ILE A 366 -7.63 -15.24 -8.76
CA ILE A 366 -6.98 -16.19 -7.84
C ILE A 366 -6.49 -17.41 -8.62
N PHE A 367 -7.36 -17.96 -9.48
CA PHE A 367 -7.10 -19.17 -10.28
C PHE A 367 -5.92 -18.98 -11.25
N PHE A 368 -5.89 -17.88 -12.00
CA PHE A 368 -4.82 -17.57 -12.95
C PHE A 368 -3.50 -17.18 -12.28
N HIS A 369 -3.52 -16.71 -11.02
CA HIS A 369 -2.30 -16.45 -10.24
C HIS A 369 -1.79 -17.69 -9.49
N VAL A 370 -2.44 -18.86 -9.60
CA VAL A 370 -1.88 -20.12 -9.11
C VAL A 370 -0.71 -20.49 -10.02
N PRO A 371 0.54 -20.61 -9.51
CA PRO A 371 1.74 -20.77 -10.35
C PRO A 371 1.66 -21.94 -11.34
N VAL A 372 1.01 -23.03 -10.93
CA VAL A 372 0.84 -24.25 -11.72
C VAL A 372 -0.04 -24.00 -12.95
N ILE A 373 -1.08 -23.18 -12.82
CA ILE A 373 -2.07 -22.92 -13.86
C ILE A 373 -1.58 -21.83 -14.80
N GLY A 374 -0.90 -20.80 -14.27
CA GLY A 374 -0.17 -19.82 -15.08
C GLY A 374 0.79 -20.53 -16.05
N THR A 375 1.59 -21.47 -15.53
CA THR A 375 2.52 -22.26 -16.35
C THR A 375 1.82 -23.14 -17.41
N VAL A 376 0.60 -23.63 -17.13
CA VAL A 376 -0.18 -24.47 -18.07
C VAL A 376 -0.84 -23.62 -19.15
N ILE A 377 -1.33 -22.42 -18.79
CA ILE A 377 -1.90 -21.48 -19.75
C ILE A 377 -0.80 -20.89 -20.62
N ASP A 378 0.35 -20.52 -20.04
CA ASP A 378 1.53 -20.08 -20.80
C ASP A 378 2.03 -21.17 -21.77
N LYS A 379 1.78 -22.45 -21.47
CA LYS A 379 2.05 -23.58 -22.39
C LYS A 379 0.96 -23.80 -23.45
N LEU A 380 -0.29 -23.40 -23.19
CA LEU A 380 -1.44 -23.62 -24.09
C LEU A 380 -1.68 -22.43 -25.03
N THR A 381 -1.49 -21.21 -24.52
CA THR A 381 -1.35 -20.03 -25.36
C THR A 381 0.11 -20.01 -25.81
N ASN A 382 0.39 -20.46 -27.04
CA ASN A 382 1.62 -20.14 -27.76
C ASN A 382 1.75 -18.61 -27.97
N LYS A 383 1.77 -17.84 -26.89
CA LYS A 383 2.34 -16.51 -26.90
C LYS A 383 3.84 -16.72 -26.81
N LYS A 384 4.47 -16.62 -27.98
CA LYS A 384 5.83 -16.14 -28.07
C LYS A 384 5.88 -14.75 -27.41
N ASP A 385 6.05 -14.73 -26.10
CA ASP A 385 6.72 -13.62 -25.42
C ASP A 385 8.18 -14.09 -25.19
N ASP A 386 8.84 -14.44 -26.29
CA ASP A 386 10.29 -14.64 -26.39
C ASP A 386 10.88 -13.36 -27.01
N GLU A 387 10.61 -12.22 -26.39
CA GLU A 387 11.40 -11.00 -26.57
C GLU A 387 11.56 -10.40 -25.16
N ASP A 388 12.82 -10.32 -24.69
CA ASP A 388 13.31 -9.67 -23.47
C ASP A 388 13.27 -10.45 -22.13
N ARG A 389 13.57 -11.76 -22.13
CA ARG A 389 14.06 -12.45 -20.91
C ARG A 389 15.58 -12.59 -20.95
N GLU A 390 16.29 -11.58 -20.45
CA GLU A 390 17.73 -11.65 -20.26
C GLU A 390 18.05 -12.14 -18.85
N SER A 391 18.86 -13.20 -18.72
CA SER A 391 19.34 -13.65 -17.41
C SER A 391 20.84 -13.90 -17.41
N THR A 392 21.54 -13.34 -16.42
CA THR A 392 22.98 -13.49 -16.23
C THR A 392 23.23 -14.11 -14.86
N THR A 393 24.05 -15.17 -14.81
CA THR A 393 24.47 -15.79 -13.54
C THR A 393 25.87 -15.34 -13.19
N VAL A 394 26.07 -14.85 -11.96
CA VAL A 394 27.35 -14.39 -11.43
C VAL A 394 27.76 -15.27 -10.26
N ASP A 395 29.02 -15.68 -10.22
CA ASP A 395 29.59 -16.35 -9.05
C ASP A 395 29.97 -15.31 -7.98
N VAL A 396 29.43 -15.48 -6.77
CA VAL A 396 29.60 -14.55 -5.64
C VAL A 396 29.99 -15.30 -4.38
N PHE A 397 30.62 -14.62 -3.43
CA PHE A 397 30.96 -15.22 -2.13
C PHE A 397 30.08 -14.68 -1.02
N VAL A 398 29.78 -15.51 -0.03
CA VAL A 398 29.09 -15.13 1.20
C VAL A 398 29.96 -15.49 2.40
N THR A 399 29.98 -14.63 3.43
CA THR A 399 30.74 -14.87 4.66
C THR A 399 29.88 -14.75 5.90
N ASP A 400 30.13 -15.62 6.87
CA ASP A 400 29.59 -15.57 8.23
C ASP A 400 30.58 -14.90 9.22
N GLY A 401 31.66 -14.30 8.71
CA GLY A 401 32.75 -13.72 9.48
C GLY A 401 33.92 -14.68 9.77
N LYS A 402 33.76 -16.00 9.56
CA LYS A 402 34.82 -17.00 9.75
C LYS A 402 35.19 -17.73 8.46
N ASN A 403 34.19 -18.09 7.66
CA ASN A 403 34.35 -18.83 6.42
C ASN A 403 33.82 -18.02 5.21
N ASN A 404 34.33 -18.33 4.02
CA ASN A 404 33.79 -17.82 2.76
C ASN A 404 33.17 -19.00 1.98
N LEU A 405 31.92 -18.86 1.57
CA LEU A 405 31.17 -19.87 0.81
C LEU A 405 30.91 -19.37 -0.61
N GLY A 406 31.30 -20.15 -1.61
CA GLY A 406 31.00 -19.88 -3.02
C GLY A 406 29.51 -20.13 -3.33
N CYS A 407 28.87 -19.13 -3.91
CA CYS A 407 27.43 -19.09 -4.19
C CYS A 407 27.17 -18.52 -5.60
N LYS A 408 25.94 -18.60 -6.07
CA LYS A 408 25.52 -18.02 -7.36
C LYS A 408 24.47 -16.95 -7.16
N LEU A 409 24.56 -15.87 -7.93
CA LEU A 409 23.57 -14.80 -7.98
C LEU A 409 23.06 -14.69 -9.41
N ASP A 410 21.79 -15.03 -9.62
CA ASP A 410 21.13 -14.88 -10.91
C ASP A 410 20.47 -13.52 -10.98
N LEU A 411 20.76 -12.79 -12.05
CA LEU A 411 20.24 -11.47 -12.36
C LEU A 411 19.30 -11.64 -13.54
N ILE A 412 18.01 -11.39 -13.33
CA ILE A 412 16.96 -11.68 -14.30
C ILE A 412 16.28 -10.35 -14.66
N SER A 413 16.17 -10.06 -15.94
CA SER A 413 15.43 -8.94 -16.50
C SER A 413 14.24 -9.48 -17.30
N GLU A 414 13.03 -9.04 -16.94
CA GLU A 414 11.76 -9.45 -17.56
C GLU A 414 10.85 -8.21 -17.70
N SER A 415 10.52 -7.83 -18.94
CA SER A 415 9.53 -6.78 -19.25
C SER A 415 9.79 -5.42 -18.55
N GLY A 416 11.06 -4.99 -18.49
CA GLY A 416 11.46 -3.73 -17.86
C GLY A 416 11.52 -3.74 -16.33
N LEU A 417 11.32 -4.91 -15.71
CA LEU A 417 11.55 -5.15 -14.28
C LEU A 417 12.71 -6.14 -14.11
N VAL A 418 13.36 -6.07 -12.96
CA VAL A 418 14.53 -6.88 -12.64
C VAL A 418 14.40 -7.60 -11.32
N LYS A 419 15.04 -8.76 -11.22
CA LYS A 419 14.99 -9.65 -10.06
C LYS A 419 16.36 -10.27 -9.83
N ALA A 420 16.74 -10.36 -8.56
CA ALA A 420 17.95 -11.05 -8.13
C ALA A 420 17.58 -12.34 -7.41
N VAL A 421 18.24 -13.44 -7.76
CA VAL A 421 18.03 -14.76 -7.13
C VAL A 421 19.36 -15.32 -6.67
N PHE A 422 19.57 -15.33 -5.37
CA PHE A 422 20.70 -15.98 -4.74
C PHE A 422 20.46 -17.49 -4.61
N ARG A 423 21.46 -18.29 -5.02
CA ARG A 423 21.44 -19.76 -4.97
C ARG A 423 22.66 -20.28 -4.23
N PHE A 424 22.41 -21.13 -3.24
CA PHE A 424 23.46 -21.92 -2.59
C PHE A 424 22.97 -23.36 -2.39
N LYS A 425 23.57 -24.30 -3.13
CA LYS A 425 23.14 -25.71 -3.20
C LYS A 425 21.64 -25.82 -3.53
N LYS A 426 20.82 -26.35 -2.62
CA LYS A 426 19.36 -26.50 -2.79
C LYS A 426 18.55 -25.29 -2.29
N LYS A 427 19.18 -24.32 -1.62
CA LYS A 427 18.48 -23.14 -1.07
C LYS A 427 18.51 -22.00 -2.08
N LYS A 428 17.39 -21.28 -2.19
CA LYS A 428 17.24 -20.09 -3.04
C LYS A 428 16.59 -18.96 -2.26
N TYR A 429 17.12 -17.75 -2.40
CA TYR A 429 16.52 -16.51 -1.92
C TYR A 429 16.34 -15.57 -3.10
N SER A 430 15.15 -15.03 -3.27
CA SER A 430 14.85 -14.15 -4.40
C SER A 430 14.31 -12.81 -3.91
N SER A 431 14.67 -11.74 -4.61
CA SER A 431 14.02 -10.44 -4.47
C SER A 431 12.59 -10.48 -5.02
N SER A 432 11.79 -9.50 -4.65
CA SER A 432 10.61 -9.13 -5.44
C SER A 432 11.05 -8.53 -6.78
N SER A 433 10.11 -8.38 -7.73
CA SER A 433 10.40 -7.69 -9.00
C SER A 433 10.59 -6.20 -8.71
N GLN A 434 11.80 -5.71 -8.96
CA GLN A 434 12.20 -4.32 -8.73
C GLN A 434 12.34 -3.58 -10.06
N ILE A 435 12.32 -2.25 -10.00
CA ILE A 435 12.58 -1.42 -11.18
C ILE A 435 14.10 -1.36 -11.47
N ARG A 436 14.94 -1.49 -10.44
CA ARG A 436 16.41 -1.31 -10.54
C ARG A 436 17.16 -2.53 -10.00
N MET A 437 18.25 -2.92 -10.65
CA MET A 437 19.00 -4.13 -10.28
C MET A 437 19.71 -3.95 -8.93
N VAL A 438 20.13 -2.73 -8.63
CA VAL A 438 20.66 -2.31 -7.31
C VAL A 438 19.68 -2.67 -6.19
N ASP A 439 18.38 -2.37 -6.35
CA ASP A 439 17.37 -2.63 -5.32
C ASP A 439 17.11 -4.15 -5.16
N ALA A 440 17.10 -4.88 -6.28
CA ALA A 440 16.92 -6.31 -6.28
C ALA A 440 18.05 -7.03 -5.52
N ILE A 441 19.31 -6.63 -5.78
CA ILE A 441 20.47 -7.19 -5.09
C ILE A 441 20.53 -6.74 -3.63
N LYS A 442 20.13 -5.49 -3.31
CA LYS A 442 20.02 -4.99 -1.93
C LYS A 442 19.02 -5.81 -1.12
N GLU A 443 17.84 -6.08 -1.65
CA GLU A 443 16.82 -6.90 -0.98
C GLU A 443 17.32 -8.32 -0.69
N VAL A 444 18.13 -8.90 -1.60
CA VAL A 444 18.77 -10.20 -1.38
C VAL A 444 19.88 -10.11 -0.32
N SER A 445 20.68 -9.04 -0.33
CA SER A 445 21.72 -8.78 0.68
C SER A 445 21.11 -8.65 2.07
N ASP A 446 20.02 -7.90 2.22
CA ASP A 446 19.31 -7.70 3.49
C ASP A 446 18.76 -9.03 4.04
N LYS A 447 18.13 -9.85 3.18
CA LYS A 447 17.66 -11.19 3.56
C LYS A 447 18.79 -12.12 4.02
N LEU A 448 19.97 -12.04 3.40
CA LEU A 448 21.14 -12.81 3.83
C LEU A 448 21.67 -12.30 5.17
N ASN A 449 21.72 -10.98 5.36
CA ASN A 449 22.17 -10.34 6.59
C ASN A 449 21.29 -10.72 7.79
N GLU A 450 19.97 -10.79 7.60
CA GLU A 450 19.02 -11.28 8.63
C GLU A 450 19.33 -12.70 9.11
N HIS A 451 19.94 -13.53 8.25
CA HIS A 451 20.36 -14.89 8.56
C HIS A 451 21.82 -14.99 9.01
N GLY A 452 22.49 -13.87 9.29
CA GLY A 452 23.88 -13.82 9.76
C GLY A 452 24.93 -13.99 8.66
N PHE A 453 24.52 -13.87 7.39
CA PHE A 453 25.39 -14.06 6.24
C PHE A 453 25.57 -12.76 5.46
N ARG A 454 26.80 -12.36 5.17
CA ARG A 454 27.10 -11.15 4.37
C ARG A 454 27.57 -11.54 2.98
N ILE A 455 26.93 -11.00 1.96
CA ILE A 455 27.35 -11.18 0.57
C ILE A 455 28.54 -10.27 0.24
N LYS A 456 29.64 -10.85 -0.28
CA LYS A 456 30.91 -10.17 -0.56
C LYS A 456 30.94 -9.62 -1.98
N ILE A 457 30.08 -8.65 -2.25
CA ILE A 457 29.99 -7.95 -3.53
C ILE A 457 30.31 -6.48 -3.37
N CYS A 458 30.74 -5.81 -4.45
CA CYS A 458 31.05 -4.38 -4.46
C CYS A 458 29.92 -3.54 -3.85
N GLN A 459 28.66 -3.81 -4.15
CA GLN A 459 27.52 -3.08 -3.57
C GLN A 459 27.48 -3.09 -2.03
N SER A 460 27.96 -4.16 -1.39
CA SER A 460 27.97 -4.31 0.07
C SER A 460 29.32 -3.91 0.71
N CYS A 461 30.22 -3.30 -0.08
CA CYS A 461 31.56 -2.91 0.33
C CYS A 461 31.62 -1.43 0.71
N GLY A 462 32.28 -1.09 1.81
CA GLY A 462 32.44 0.30 2.28
C GLY A 462 33.28 1.20 1.37
N TYR A 463 33.98 0.65 0.38
CA TYR A 463 34.80 1.42 -0.59
C TYR A 463 34.12 1.61 -1.95
N PHE A 464 32.90 1.11 -2.13
CA PHE A 464 32.18 1.18 -3.39
C PHE A 464 31.30 2.42 -3.45
N ASN A 465 31.33 3.10 -4.59
CA ASN A 465 30.39 4.17 -4.92
C ASN A 465 29.72 3.88 -6.25
N LEU A 466 28.43 4.23 -6.35
CA LEU A 466 27.66 4.02 -7.56
C LEU A 466 28.08 5.02 -8.65
N LYS A 467 28.20 4.55 -9.89
CA LYS A 467 28.49 5.38 -11.06
C LYS A 467 27.17 5.58 -11.80
N MET A 468 26.69 6.81 -11.79
CA MET A 468 25.45 7.17 -12.48
C MET A 468 25.72 7.20 -13.99
N ASP A 469 25.42 6.11 -14.69
CA ASP A 469 25.70 5.95 -16.13
C ASP A 469 24.46 6.12 -17.02
N GLY A 470 23.34 6.58 -16.46
CA GLY A 470 22.07 6.76 -17.18
C GLY A 470 21.39 5.46 -17.60
N SER A 471 21.97 4.28 -17.26
CA SER A 471 21.35 2.99 -17.54
C SER A 471 20.24 2.68 -16.53
N THR A 472 19.14 2.08 -16.99
CA THR A 472 17.97 1.69 -16.16
C THR A 472 18.33 0.76 -15.01
N ASN A 473 19.41 0.00 -15.12
CA ASN A 473 19.81 -1.03 -14.15
C ASN A 473 20.89 -0.58 -13.15
N MET A 474 21.52 0.59 -13.34
CA MET A 474 22.57 1.17 -12.48
C MET A 474 23.62 0.16 -12.00
N VAL A 475 24.19 -0.58 -12.96
CA VAL A 475 25.06 -1.74 -12.69
C VAL A 475 26.50 -1.33 -12.36
N LYS A 476 26.93 -0.14 -12.78
CA LYS A 476 28.32 0.31 -12.71
C LYS A 476 28.58 1.15 -11.45
N GLY A 477 29.82 1.09 -10.99
CA GLY A 477 30.33 1.88 -9.87
C GLY A 477 31.83 2.05 -9.97
N TYR A 478 32.42 2.66 -8.96
CA TYR A 478 33.86 2.79 -8.83
C TYR A 478 34.31 2.45 -7.41
N CYS A 479 35.54 1.95 -7.31
CA CYS A 479 36.18 1.57 -6.06
C CYS A 479 37.18 2.65 -5.64
N ASN A 480 36.99 3.21 -4.44
CA ASN A 480 37.86 4.24 -3.85
C ASN A 480 39.02 3.66 -3.02
N ARG A 481 39.31 2.36 -3.14
CA ARG A 481 40.38 1.74 -2.35
C ARG A 481 41.74 2.04 -2.98
N VAL A 482 42.56 2.80 -2.25
CA VAL A 482 43.91 3.26 -2.64
C VAL A 482 44.82 2.13 -3.13
N ILE A 483 44.78 0.95 -2.50
CA ILE A 483 45.63 -0.21 -2.90
C ILE A 483 45.31 -0.73 -4.31
N LEU A 484 44.09 -0.54 -4.80
CA LEU A 484 43.69 -0.98 -6.14
C LEU A 484 43.99 0.08 -7.21
N GLN A 485 44.04 1.36 -6.82
CA GLN A 485 44.45 2.49 -7.65
C GLN A 485 45.96 2.43 -7.89
N LYS A 486 46.40 1.62 -8.87
CA LYS A 486 47.82 1.56 -9.26
C LYS A 486 48.26 2.95 -9.75
N GLU A 487 49.04 3.67 -8.94
CA GLU A 487 49.79 4.91 -9.26
C GLU A 487 49.01 6.04 -9.96
N SER A 488 47.68 6.04 -9.89
CA SER A 488 46.82 7.05 -10.52
C SER A 488 45.70 7.47 -9.57
N ASP A 489 45.43 8.77 -9.49
CA ASP A 489 44.34 9.37 -8.69
C ASP A 489 42.92 9.03 -9.23
N VAL A 490 42.79 8.05 -10.13
CA VAL A 490 41.55 7.73 -10.83
C VAL A 490 40.87 6.53 -10.17
N PRO A 491 39.60 6.67 -9.71
CA PRO A 491 38.83 5.56 -9.15
C PRO A 491 38.66 4.40 -10.14
N LEU A 492 38.72 3.16 -9.64
CA LEU A 492 38.68 1.96 -10.49
C LEU A 492 37.25 1.56 -10.80
N ASP A 493 36.85 1.61 -12.08
CA ASP A 493 35.51 1.20 -12.52
C ASP A 493 35.23 -0.27 -12.18
N THR A 494 34.02 -0.54 -11.69
CA THR A 494 33.57 -1.88 -11.30
C THR A 494 32.05 -2.03 -11.46
N VAL A 495 31.51 -3.21 -11.16
CA VAL A 495 30.07 -3.52 -11.22
C VAL A 495 29.55 -4.02 -9.88
N LEU A 496 28.25 -3.85 -9.62
CA LEU A 496 27.60 -4.13 -8.32
C LEU A 496 27.97 -5.48 -7.70
N TRP A 497 27.96 -6.53 -8.52
CA TRP A 497 28.13 -7.93 -8.11
C TRP A 497 29.58 -8.42 -8.16
N ASN A 498 30.54 -7.55 -8.46
CA ASN A 498 31.93 -7.95 -8.49
C ASN A 498 32.43 -8.31 -7.08
N SER A 499 33.24 -9.37 -6.97
CA SER A 499 33.78 -9.86 -5.70
C SER A 499 35.29 -9.65 -5.68
N CYS A 500 35.86 -9.21 -4.55
CA CYS A 500 37.30 -9.01 -4.42
C CYS A 500 37.83 -9.45 -3.03
N PRO A 501 39.13 -9.80 -2.93
CA PRO A 501 39.73 -10.22 -1.66
C PRO A 501 39.82 -9.06 -0.64
N TYR A 502 39.67 -7.83 -1.12
CA TYR A 502 39.77 -6.57 -0.38
C TYR A 502 38.42 -6.04 0.11
N PHE A 503 37.39 -6.89 0.14
CA PHE A 503 36.06 -6.52 0.62
C PHE A 503 36.09 -6.08 2.09
N VAL A 504 35.56 -4.90 2.36
CA VAL A 504 35.26 -4.43 3.73
C VAL A 504 33.77 -4.21 3.81
N PRO A 505 33.04 -4.88 4.72
CA PRO A 505 31.60 -4.71 4.82
C PRO A 505 31.27 -3.26 5.11
N GLN A 506 30.36 -2.68 4.34
CA GLN A 506 29.83 -1.35 4.60
C GLN A 506 29.18 -1.36 6.00
N GLU A 507 29.60 -0.44 6.88
CA GLU A 507 28.85 -0.18 8.09
C GLU A 507 27.50 0.39 7.65
N VAL A 508 26.42 -0.28 8.05
CA VAL A 508 25.08 0.21 7.79
C VAL A 508 24.92 1.45 8.67
N ASN A 509 25.27 2.62 8.15
CA ASN A 509 24.79 3.89 8.69
C ASN A 509 23.28 3.93 8.43
N LYS A 510 22.54 3.21 9.28
CA LYS A 510 21.11 3.37 9.46
C LYS A 510 20.90 4.74 10.09
N ILE A 511 20.87 5.78 9.26
CA ILE A 511 20.44 7.10 9.71
C ILE A 511 18.95 7.08 10.10
N ILE A 512 18.21 5.99 9.81
CA ILE A 512 16.87 5.78 10.35
C ILE A 512 16.68 4.29 10.70
N ASP A 513 17.10 3.87 11.91
CA ASP A 513 16.63 2.61 12.50
C ASP A 513 15.29 2.85 13.19
N ILE A 514 14.19 2.59 12.47
CA ILE A 514 12.79 2.66 12.96
C ILE A 514 12.53 1.70 14.15
N ASN A 515 13.51 0.86 14.52
CA ASN A 515 13.39 -0.06 15.65
C ASN A 515 13.74 0.56 17.02
N ASN A 516 14.25 1.80 17.08
CA ASN A 516 14.61 2.44 18.36
C ASN A 516 13.50 3.28 19.02
N PHE A 517 12.27 3.28 18.50
CA PHE A 517 11.10 3.83 19.21
C PHE A 517 10.33 2.74 19.96
N ARG A 518 11.05 2.02 20.81
CA ARG A 518 10.47 1.24 21.90
C ARG A 518 11.20 1.63 23.18
N ASP A 519 10.71 2.69 23.80
CA ASP A 519 10.43 2.74 25.23
C ASP A 519 9.23 3.66 25.45
#